data_AF-A0A3B3IBP5-F1
#
_entry.id   AF-A0A3B3IBP5-F1
#
_cell.length_a   1.000
_cell.length_b   1.000
_cell.length_c   1.000
_cell.angle_alpha   90.00
_cell.angle_beta   90.00
_cell.angle_gamma   90.00
#
_symmetry.space_group_name_H-M   'P 1'
#
loop_
_entity.id
_entity.type
_entity.pdbx_description
1 polymer ?
#
loop_
_entity_poly.entity_id
_entity_poly.type
_entity_poly.pdbx_seq_one_letter_code
_entity_poly.pdbx_strand_id
1 'polypeptide(L)'
;MFHAESLVSLNGTQLSFMGHDAKEIPHFLGDTYGQIARRLDLSFNQLRSLAGLKMFTELEELVVDNNLLGNDLQLPRLPNLHTLTLNKNQLTDIEALLEHLADVTPSLKYLSLLGNEACPNQLVSPDKDEDDYQRYRYFVLHKLPQLKFLDTRKVTKTELMEARARGAFMKVVKPKSEAVCLPSAATSTMGSTQRATDSSEMTSFDGHPEGLKR
;
A
#
# COMPACT_ATOMS: atom_id res chain seq x y z
N MET A 1 -22.96 32.61 1.70
CA MET A 1 -21.53 32.35 1.44
C MET A 1 -20.64 32.53 2.70
N PHE A 2 -20.99 33.38 3.68
CA PHE A 2 -20.16 33.71 4.86
C PHE A 2 -19.83 32.61 5.90
N HIS A 3 -20.14 31.32 5.66
CA HIS A 3 -19.84 30.26 6.66
C HIS A 3 -18.57 29.44 6.39
N ALA A 4 -17.99 29.51 5.19
CA ALA A 4 -16.83 28.69 4.83
C ALA A 4 -15.49 29.26 5.35
N GLU A 5 -15.37 30.59 5.46
CA GLU A 5 -14.12 31.28 5.84
C GLU A 5 -13.69 30.97 7.29
N SER A 6 -14.61 30.60 8.17
CA SER A 6 -14.30 30.21 9.55
C SER A 6 -13.70 28.80 9.68
N LEU A 7 -13.66 28.02 8.59
CA LEU A 7 -13.16 26.63 8.58
C LEU A 7 -11.75 26.54 7.96
N VAL A 8 -11.16 27.64 7.51
CA VAL A 8 -9.93 27.62 6.72
C VAL A 8 -8.94 28.62 7.29
N SER A 9 -7.71 28.17 7.55
CA SER A 9 -6.61 29.06 7.88
C SER A 9 -5.77 29.33 6.63
N LEU A 10 -5.63 30.61 6.27
CA LEU A 10 -4.81 31.06 5.13
C LEU A 10 -3.72 32.00 5.63
N ASN A 11 -2.46 31.67 5.33
CA ASN A 11 -1.31 32.53 5.58
C ASN A 11 -0.48 32.71 4.29
N GLY A 12 -0.75 33.79 3.56
CA GLY A 12 -0.19 34.02 2.22
C GLY A 12 -0.68 32.96 1.24
N THR A 13 0.24 32.10 0.78
CA THR A 13 -0.03 30.96 -0.12
C THR A 13 -0.15 29.62 0.62
N GLN A 14 -0.24 29.64 1.95
CA GLN A 14 -0.34 28.45 2.79
C GLN A 14 -1.78 28.25 3.26
N LEU A 15 -2.42 27.18 2.79
CA LEU A 15 -3.80 26.82 3.10
C LEU A 15 -3.82 25.65 4.09
N SER A 16 -4.60 25.76 5.16
CA SER A 16 -4.79 24.69 6.13
C SER A 16 -6.27 24.47 6.41
N PHE A 17 -6.68 23.20 6.31
CA PHE A 17 -8.04 22.70 6.52
C PHE A 17 -7.95 21.37 7.27
N MET A 18 -7.58 21.46 8.56
CA MET A 18 -7.31 20.30 9.42
C MET A 18 -8.45 20.04 10.41
N GLY A 19 -8.70 18.79 10.78
CA GLY A 19 -9.61 18.47 11.89
C GLY A 19 -11.10 18.64 11.58
N HIS A 20 -11.50 18.56 10.30
CA HIS A 20 -12.89 18.77 9.86
C HIS A 20 -13.64 17.47 9.51
N ASP A 21 -13.07 16.31 9.85
CA ASP A 21 -13.62 14.98 9.52
C ASP A 21 -13.94 14.78 8.02
N ALA A 22 -13.28 15.54 7.15
CA ALA A 22 -13.61 15.59 5.74
C ALA A 22 -13.24 14.28 5.03
N LYS A 23 -14.19 13.70 4.29
CA LYS A 23 -14.02 12.42 3.56
C LYS A 23 -13.47 12.60 2.15
N GLU A 24 -13.63 13.81 1.62
CA GLU A 24 -13.14 14.29 0.34
C GLU A 24 -12.67 15.74 0.50
N ILE A 25 -11.85 16.23 -0.43
CA ILE A 25 -11.41 17.64 -0.45
C ILE A 25 -12.61 18.50 -0.87
N PRO A 26 -13.12 19.42 -0.03
CA PRO A 26 -14.28 20.22 -0.39
C PRO A 26 -14.03 21.10 -1.61
N HIS A 27 -14.95 21.10 -2.57
CA HIS A 27 -14.84 21.84 -3.84
C HIS A 27 -14.44 23.31 -3.66
N PHE A 28 -15.05 23.98 -2.67
CA PHE A 28 -14.79 25.40 -2.39
C PHE A 28 -13.31 25.71 -2.09
N LEU A 29 -12.53 24.75 -1.56
CA LEU A 29 -11.09 24.95 -1.35
C LEU A 29 -10.36 25.09 -2.69
N GLY A 30 -10.69 24.24 -3.66
CA GLY A 30 -10.13 24.32 -5.01
C GLY A 30 -10.60 25.55 -5.76
N ASP A 31 -11.91 25.87 -5.70
CA ASP A 31 -12.49 27.03 -6.39
C ASP A 31 -11.93 28.37 -5.87
N THR A 32 -11.69 28.47 -4.56
CA THR A 32 -11.28 29.73 -3.90
C THR A 32 -9.76 29.89 -3.83
N TYR A 33 -9.02 28.79 -3.59
CA TYR A 33 -7.60 28.84 -3.26
C TYR A 33 -6.70 28.05 -4.23
N GLY A 34 -7.23 27.22 -5.11
CA GLY A 34 -6.44 26.31 -5.95
C GLY A 34 -5.40 27.01 -6.86
N GLN A 35 -5.68 28.24 -7.28
CA GLN A 35 -4.78 29.03 -8.12
C GLN A 35 -3.73 29.86 -7.33
N ILE A 36 -3.77 29.83 -5.99
CA ILE A 36 -2.85 30.61 -5.12
C ILE A 36 -2.16 29.77 -4.04
N ALA A 37 -2.72 28.62 -3.66
CA ALA A 37 -2.19 27.76 -2.60
C ALA A 37 -0.96 26.98 -3.11
N ARG A 38 0.20 27.30 -2.56
CA ARG A 38 1.49 26.62 -2.80
C ARG A 38 1.79 25.59 -1.72
N ARG A 39 1.27 25.79 -0.50
CA ARG A 39 1.24 24.77 0.56
C ARG A 39 -0.20 24.43 0.90
N LEU A 40 -0.51 23.15 1.04
CA LEU A 40 -1.82 22.65 1.43
C LEU A 40 -1.68 21.64 2.56
N ASP A 41 -2.32 21.92 3.69
CA ASP A 41 -2.43 21.01 4.82
C ASP A 41 -3.88 20.54 5.01
N LEU A 42 -4.10 19.23 4.86
CA LEU A 42 -5.35 18.51 4.99
C LEU A 42 -5.28 17.46 6.11
N SER A 43 -4.34 17.61 7.04
CA SER A 43 -4.09 16.62 8.09
C SER A 43 -5.27 16.47 9.05
N PHE A 44 -5.35 15.31 9.72
CA PHE A 44 -6.42 15.01 10.69
C PHE A 44 -7.84 15.12 10.09
N ASN A 45 -8.04 14.53 8.91
CA ASN A 45 -9.35 14.38 8.28
C ASN A 45 -9.65 12.88 8.06
N GLN A 46 -10.70 12.57 7.32
CA GLN A 46 -11.11 11.19 6.99
C GLN A 46 -10.93 10.90 5.48
N LEU A 47 -9.98 11.57 4.83
CA LEU A 47 -9.81 11.51 3.37
C LEU A 47 -9.46 10.10 2.93
N ARG A 48 -10.18 9.60 1.93
CA ARG A 48 -9.90 8.34 1.21
C ARG A 48 -9.39 8.57 -0.21
N SER A 49 -9.53 9.79 -0.72
CA SER A 49 -9.14 10.20 -2.06
C SER A 49 -8.65 11.64 -2.07
N LEU A 50 -7.73 11.95 -2.99
CA LEU A 50 -7.19 13.29 -3.21
C LEU A 50 -7.62 13.89 -4.57
N ALA A 51 -8.72 13.40 -5.16
CA ALA A 51 -9.20 13.82 -6.49
C ALA A 51 -9.45 15.34 -6.65
N GLY A 52 -9.73 16.05 -5.55
CA GLY A 52 -9.87 17.52 -5.55
C GLY A 52 -8.58 18.29 -5.83
N LEU A 53 -7.40 17.67 -5.73
CA LEU A 53 -6.11 18.32 -5.97
C LEU A 53 -5.92 18.81 -7.41
N LYS A 54 -6.73 18.36 -8.37
CA LYS A 54 -6.67 18.79 -9.78
C LYS A 54 -6.83 20.31 -9.98
N MET A 55 -7.34 21.01 -8.97
CA MET A 55 -7.57 22.46 -8.96
C MET A 55 -6.37 23.26 -8.42
N PHE A 56 -5.41 22.56 -7.80
CA PHE A 56 -4.24 23.14 -7.12
C PHE A 56 -2.99 23.10 -8.02
N THR A 57 -2.99 23.94 -9.07
CA THR A 57 -1.96 23.88 -10.13
C THR A 57 -0.58 24.39 -9.67
N GLU A 58 -0.56 25.31 -8.70
CA GLU A 58 0.66 25.92 -8.16
C GLU A 58 1.22 25.18 -6.93
N LEU A 59 0.76 23.97 -6.64
CA LEU A 59 1.08 23.26 -5.39
C LEU A 59 2.53 22.76 -5.36
N GLU A 60 3.24 23.13 -4.30
CA GLU A 60 4.65 22.79 -4.04
C GLU A 60 4.81 21.86 -2.84
N GLU A 61 3.96 22.01 -1.83
CA GLU A 61 4.00 21.21 -0.59
C GLU A 61 2.60 20.73 -0.20
N LEU A 62 2.47 19.41 0.03
CA LEU A 62 1.22 18.77 0.42
C LEU A 62 1.41 17.95 1.70
N VAL A 63 0.58 18.25 2.70
CA VAL A 63 0.52 17.57 4.00
C VAL A 63 -0.86 16.92 4.12
N VAL A 64 -0.90 15.59 4.20
CA VAL A 64 -2.14 14.78 4.29
C VAL A 64 -2.00 13.71 5.39
N ASP A 65 -1.35 14.09 6.49
CA ASP A 65 -1.04 13.20 7.61
C ASP A 65 -2.31 12.86 8.43
N ASN A 66 -2.39 11.67 9.03
CA ASN A 66 -3.54 11.21 9.81
C ASN A 66 -4.85 11.28 8.99
N ASN A 67 -4.90 10.51 7.91
CA ASN A 67 -6.06 10.34 7.03
C ASN A 67 -6.32 8.83 6.78
N LEU A 68 -7.24 8.49 5.87
CA LEU A 68 -7.67 7.12 5.59
C LEU A 68 -7.28 6.68 4.16
N LEU A 69 -6.19 7.22 3.61
CA LEU A 69 -5.73 6.93 2.24
C LEU A 69 -5.18 5.50 2.15
N GLY A 70 -5.68 4.71 1.21
CA GLY A 70 -5.26 3.33 0.94
C GLY A 70 -4.39 3.20 -0.31
N ASN A 71 -4.15 1.96 -0.73
CA ASN A 71 -3.36 1.63 -1.93
C ASN A 71 -4.02 2.09 -3.26
N ASP A 72 -5.28 2.52 -3.20
CA ASP A 72 -6.05 3.16 -4.28
C ASP A 72 -5.78 4.67 -4.40
N LEU A 73 -4.87 5.22 -3.59
CA LEU A 73 -4.42 6.60 -3.66
C LEU A 73 -3.96 6.98 -5.07
N GLN A 74 -4.61 8.00 -5.63
CA GLN A 74 -4.26 8.62 -6.90
C GLN A 74 -4.10 10.12 -6.72
N LEU A 75 -3.00 10.65 -7.26
CA LEU A 75 -2.71 12.07 -7.38
C LEU A 75 -2.86 12.52 -8.85
N PRO A 76 -3.36 13.75 -9.12
CA PRO A 76 -3.21 14.37 -10.43
C PRO A 76 -1.72 14.68 -10.70
N ARG A 77 -1.41 15.10 -11.94
CA ARG A 77 -0.07 15.59 -12.27
C ARG A 77 0.22 16.91 -11.54
N LEU A 78 1.24 16.91 -10.67
CA LEU A 78 1.64 18.04 -9.84
C LEU A 78 3.12 18.37 -10.14
N PRO A 79 3.41 19.11 -11.23
CA PRO A 79 4.78 19.29 -11.72
C PRO A 79 5.68 20.08 -10.78
N ASN A 80 5.11 20.91 -9.91
CA ASN A 80 5.82 21.77 -8.96
C ASN A 80 5.98 21.12 -7.57
N LEU A 81 5.26 20.03 -7.28
CA LEU A 81 5.26 19.40 -5.95
C LEU A 81 6.64 18.87 -5.61
N HIS A 82 7.25 19.43 -4.57
CA HIS A 82 8.56 19.04 -4.07
C HIS A 82 8.52 18.42 -2.67
N THR A 83 7.44 18.61 -1.91
CA THR A 83 7.24 18.03 -0.58
C THR A 83 5.90 17.31 -0.53
N LEU A 84 5.92 16.03 -0.16
CA LEU A 84 4.73 15.23 0.13
C LEU A 84 4.90 14.50 1.46
N THR A 85 3.91 14.61 2.34
CA THR A 85 3.83 13.79 3.55
C THR A 85 2.46 13.13 3.66
N LEU A 86 2.49 11.81 3.88
CA LEU A 86 1.37 10.88 3.90
C LEU A 86 1.38 10.08 5.21
N ASN A 87 1.89 10.66 6.30
CA ASN A 87 2.13 9.90 7.53
C ASN A 87 0.81 9.39 8.14
N LYS A 88 0.84 8.22 8.76
CA LYS A 88 -0.31 7.61 9.45
C LYS A 88 -1.56 7.55 8.56
N ASN A 89 -1.41 6.95 7.38
CA ASN A 89 -2.50 6.55 6.50
C ASN A 89 -2.60 5.01 6.49
N GLN A 90 -3.34 4.43 5.53
CA GLN A 90 -3.62 2.99 5.44
C GLN A 90 -2.88 2.33 4.25
N LEU A 91 -1.69 2.84 3.92
CA LEU A 91 -0.86 2.27 2.84
C LEU A 91 -0.22 0.96 3.30
N THR A 92 -0.52 -0.14 2.59
CA THR A 92 0.01 -1.49 2.84
C THR A 92 0.88 -2.02 1.70
N ASP A 93 0.71 -1.50 0.48
CA ASP A 93 1.66 -1.67 -0.63
C ASP A 93 2.11 -0.29 -1.12
N ILE A 94 3.42 -0.12 -1.29
CA ILE A 94 4.06 1.11 -1.77
C ILE A 94 4.50 1.02 -3.23
N GLU A 95 4.58 -0.16 -3.87
CA GLU A 95 5.16 -0.22 -5.22
C GLU A 95 4.33 0.56 -6.23
N ALA A 96 3.01 0.34 -6.27
CA ALA A 96 2.09 1.08 -7.13
C ALA A 96 2.09 2.58 -6.81
N LEU A 97 2.18 2.97 -5.53
CA LEU A 97 2.27 4.37 -5.11
C LEU A 97 3.57 5.03 -5.62
N LEU A 98 4.71 4.34 -5.49
CA LEU A 98 6.01 4.88 -5.92
C LEU A 98 6.09 5.04 -7.44
N GLU A 99 5.51 4.09 -8.19
CA GLU A 99 5.39 4.18 -9.65
C GLU A 99 4.48 5.34 -10.07
N HIS A 100 3.33 5.51 -9.39
CA HIS A 100 2.44 6.66 -9.60
C HIS A 100 3.14 8.00 -9.32
N LEU A 101 3.85 8.10 -8.19
CA LEU A 101 4.60 9.30 -7.81
C LEU A 101 5.71 9.63 -8.80
N ALA A 102 6.38 8.63 -9.37
CA ALA A 102 7.44 8.84 -10.36
C ALA A 102 6.93 9.50 -11.64
N ASP A 103 5.71 9.18 -12.10
CA ASP A 103 5.08 9.79 -13.26
C ASP A 103 4.52 11.20 -12.96
N VAL A 104 3.75 11.32 -11.87
CA VAL A 104 2.94 12.53 -11.62
C VAL A 104 3.66 13.64 -10.84
N THR A 105 4.76 13.35 -10.13
CA THR A 105 5.50 14.31 -9.29
C THR A 105 7.01 14.41 -9.65
N PRO A 106 7.35 14.88 -10.86
CA PRO A 106 8.75 14.92 -11.34
C PRO A 106 9.68 15.82 -10.50
N SER A 107 9.13 16.77 -9.73
CA SER A 107 9.90 17.69 -8.87
C SER A 107 10.07 17.22 -7.42
N LEU A 108 9.57 16.03 -7.06
CA LEU A 108 9.52 15.54 -5.68
C LEU A 108 10.93 15.42 -5.06
N LYS A 109 11.14 16.03 -3.89
CA LYS A 109 12.44 16.07 -3.18
C LYS A 109 12.34 15.59 -1.74
N TYR A 110 11.18 15.72 -1.12
CA TYR A 110 10.86 15.25 0.22
C TYR A 110 9.62 14.35 0.15
N LEU A 111 9.74 13.14 0.67
CA LEU A 111 8.63 12.20 0.85
C LEU A 111 8.67 11.67 2.29
N SER A 112 7.51 11.58 2.95
CA SER A 112 7.38 10.88 4.24
C SER A 112 6.16 9.97 4.24
N LEU A 113 6.37 8.70 4.64
CA LEU A 113 5.39 7.61 4.68
C LEU A 113 5.27 6.98 6.09
N LEU A 114 5.91 7.56 7.11
CA LEU A 114 5.93 7.07 8.49
C LEU A 114 4.52 6.78 9.03
N GLY A 115 4.33 5.70 9.77
CA GLY A 115 3.01 5.37 10.33
C GLY A 115 2.08 4.57 9.42
N ASN A 116 2.51 4.23 8.20
CA ASN A 116 1.83 3.30 7.30
C ASN A 116 2.40 1.86 7.47
N GLU A 117 1.60 0.82 7.23
CA GLU A 117 2.09 -0.57 7.32
C GLU A 117 3.23 -0.86 6.32
N ALA A 118 3.15 -0.25 5.14
CA ALA A 118 4.16 -0.33 4.09
C ALA A 118 5.48 0.41 4.41
N CYS A 119 5.50 1.23 5.47
CA CYS A 119 6.71 1.88 5.99
C CYS A 119 7.18 1.13 7.26
N PRO A 120 8.07 0.12 7.14
CA PRO A 120 8.58 -0.65 8.27
C PRO A 120 9.51 0.19 9.15
N ASN A 121 8.95 0.94 10.10
CA ASN A 121 9.72 1.55 11.18
C ASN A 121 9.39 0.87 12.52
N GLN A 122 10.33 0.93 13.46
CA GLN A 122 10.20 0.32 14.80
C GLN A 122 9.02 0.88 15.62
N LEU A 123 8.50 2.06 15.28
CA LEU A 123 7.34 2.67 15.95
C LEU A 123 5.99 2.08 15.48
N VAL A 124 5.95 1.46 14.30
CA VAL A 124 4.73 0.87 13.70
C VAL A 124 4.71 -0.65 13.83
N SER A 125 5.87 -1.29 13.76
CA SER A 125 6.02 -2.73 13.88
C SER A 125 7.24 -3.04 14.77
N PRO A 126 7.05 -3.35 16.06
CA PRO A 126 8.14 -3.58 17.00
C PRO A 126 8.96 -4.86 16.69
N ASP A 127 8.41 -5.75 15.86
CA ASP A 127 9.08 -6.96 15.37
C ASP A 127 10.10 -6.69 14.23
N LYS A 128 10.18 -5.45 13.72
CA LYS A 128 11.09 -5.07 12.62
C LYS A 128 12.25 -4.22 13.12
N ASP A 129 13.44 -4.50 12.61
CA ASP A 129 14.70 -3.85 12.98
C ASP A 129 15.09 -2.69 12.04
N GLU A 130 16.29 -2.12 12.23
CA GLU A 130 16.84 -1.12 11.29
C GLU A 130 17.12 -1.70 9.90
N ASP A 131 17.41 -3.00 9.77
CA ASP A 131 17.71 -3.63 8.49
C ASP A 131 16.46 -3.69 7.59
N ASP A 132 15.29 -3.99 8.15
CA ASP A 132 14.00 -3.90 7.44
C ASP A 132 13.69 -2.48 6.94
N TYR A 133 13.90 -1.47 7.78
CA TYR A 133 13.78 -0.08 7.34
C TYR A 133 14.80 0.26 6.26
N GLN A 134 16.04 -0.24 6.36
CA GLN A 134 17.09 0.00 5.37
C GLN A 134 16.79 -0.64 4.01
N ARG A 135 16.17 -1.84 3.98
CA ARG A 135 15.64 -2.49 2.77
C ARG A 135 14.56 -1.63 2.12
N TYR A 136 13.51 -1.26 2.87
CA TYR A 136 12.45 -0.34 2.42
C TYR A 136 13.04 0.95 1.84
N ARG A 137 13.99 1.57 2.55
CA ARG A 137 14.62 2.82 2.15
C ARG A 137 15.36 2.69 0.82
N TYR A 138 16.10 1.61 0.60
CA TYR A 138 16.74 1.35 -0.70
C TYR A 138 15.75 1.04 -1.81
N PHE A 139 14.62 0.39 -1.53
CA PHE A 139 13.56 0.15 -2.51
C PHE A 139 12.89 1.47 -2.94
N VAL A 140 12.53 2.35 -1.99
CA VAL A 140 11.98 3.68 -2.29
C VAL A 140 12.95 4.52 -3.10
N LEU A 141 14.23 4.58 -2.71
CA LEU A 141 15.25 5.35 -3.42
C LEU A 141 15.62 4.77 -4.79
N HIS A 142 15.31 3.51 -5.05
CA HIS A 142 15.44 2.89 -6.37
C HIS A 142 14.33 3.35 -7.33
N LYS A 143 13.08 3.40 -6.84
CA LYS A 143 11.92 3.89 -7.63
C LYS A 143 11.91 5.42 -7.76
N LEU A 144 12.37 6.16 -6.73
CA LEU A 144 12.39 7.63 -6.66
C LEU A 144 13.82 8.17 -6.38
N PRO A 145 14.78 8.04 -7.31
CA PRO A 145 16.18 8.44 -7.11
C PRO A 145 16.39 9.96 -7.02
N GLN A 146 15.38 10.78 -7.32
CA GLN A 146 15.41 12.24 -7.21
C GLN A 146 15.27 12.77 -5.77
N LEU A 147 14.85 11.92 -4.83
CA LEU A 147 14.60 12.32 -3.44
C LEU A 147 15.88 12.80 -2.74
N LYS A 148 15.75 13.92 -2.02
CA LYS A 148 16.80 14.51 -1.15
C LYS A 148 16.58 14.17 0.31
N PHE A 149 15.32 13.90 0.68
CA PHE A 149 14.89 13.50 2.01
C PHE A 149 13.83 12.42 1.86
N LEU A 150 13.92 11.40 2.71
CA LEU A 150 12.93 10.35 2.83
C LEU A 150 12.71 10.09 4.32
N ASP A 151 11.46 10.26 4.74
CA ASP A 151 11.00 10.21 6.12
C ASP A 151 11.80 11.19 7.01
N THR A 152 12.37 10.71 8.11
CA THR A 152 13.19 11.50 9.04
C THR A 152 14.62 11.78 8.56
N ARG A 153 15.09 11.14 7.48
CA ARG A 153 16.51 11.11 7.11
C ARG A 153 16.79 11.71 5.73
N LYS A 154 17.76 12.64 5.69
CA LYS A 154 18.38 13.11 4.45
C LYS A 154 18.97 11.94 3.66
N VAL A 155 18.83 11.97 2.34
CA VAL A 155 19.40 10.98 1.43
C VAL A 155 20.87 11.28 1.18
N THR A 156 21.71 10.26 1.29
CA THR A 156 23.15 10.30 1.04
C THR A 156 23.51 9.71 -0.33
N LYS A 157 24.68 10.06 -0.86
CA LYS A 157 25.18 9.48 -2.12
C LYS A 157 25.40 7.97 -2.03
N THR A 158 25.85 7.48 -0.87
CA THR A 158 26.04 6.05 -0.62
C THR A 158 24.72 5.30 -0.73
N GLU A 159 23.66 5.77 -0.08
CA GLU A 159 22.34 5.14 -0.18
C GLU A 159 21.79 5.10 -1.61
N LEU A 160 22.04 6.14 -2.42
CA LEU A 160 21.65 6.16 -3.84
C LEU A 160 22.46 5.18 -4.69
N MET A 161 23.75 5.01 -4.43
CA MET A 161 24.57 3.99 -5.12
C MET A 161 24.10 2.58 -4.77
N GLU A 162 23.81 2.31 -3.50
CA GLU A 162 23.26 1.04 -3.02
C GLU A 162 21.86 0.76 -3.59
N ALA A 163 20.95 1.74 -3.54
CA ALA A 163 19.61 1.63 -4.12
C ALA A 163 19.66 1.38 -5.64
N ARG A 164 20.60 2.01 -6.35
CA ARG A 164 20.81 1.75 -7.78
C ARG A 164 21.34 0.34 -8.06
N ALA A 165 22.24 -0.17 -7.23
CA ALA A 165 22.87 -1.48 -7.41
C ALA A 165 21.95 -2.66 -7.04
N ARG A 166 21.19 -2.55 -5.93
CA ARG A 166 20.43 -3.67 -5.36
C ARG A 166 18.99 -3.36 -4.93
N GLY A 167 18.54 -2.09 -5.04
CA GLY A 167 17.22 -1.67 -4.55
C GLY A 167 16.03 -2.39 -5.19
N ALA A 168 16.13 -2.82 -6.45
CA ALA A 168 15.11 -3.65 -7.11
C ALA A 168 14.80 -4.97 -6.37
N PHE A 169 15.80 -5.54 -5.67
CA PHE A 169 15.68 -6.79 -4.92
C PHE A 169 15.33 -6.55 -3.44
N MET A 170 15.18 -5.29 -3.00
CA MET A 170 14.87 -4.93 -1.62
C MET A 170 13.36 -4.90 -1.33
N LYS A 171 12.51 -5.28 -2.30
CA LYS A 171 11.06 -5.46 -2.08
C LYS A 171 10.84 -6.65 -1.15
N VAL A 172 10.48 -6.38 0.11
CA VAL A 172 10.06 -7.42 1.06
C VAL A 172 8.65 -7.87 0.72
N VAL A 173 8.54 -9.00 0.02
CA VAL A 173 7.25 -9.67 -0.22
C VAL A 173 6.92 -10.52 1.00
N LYS A 174 5.94 -10.10 1.82
CA LYS A 174 5.37 -11.01 2.83
C LYS A 174 4.76 -12.23 2.11
N PRO A 175 5.11 -13.47 2.50
CA PRO A 175 4.33 -14.63 2.07
C PRO A 175 2.86 -14.40 2.47
N LYS A 176 1.91 -14.71 1.57
CA LYS A 176 0.50 -14.78 1.97
C LYS A 176 0.42 -15.81 3.09
N SER A 177 -0.09 -15.42 4.26
CA SER A 177 -0.53 -16.41 5.23
C SER A 177 -1.68 -17.19 4.59
N GLU A 178 -1.47 -18.47 4.35
CA GLU A 178 -2.57 -19.36 4.02
C GLU A 178 -3.51 -19.35 5.24
N ALA A 179 -4.74 -18.89 5.03
CA ALA A 179 -5.75 -18.94 6.06
C ALA A 179 -6.00 -20.41 6.39
N VAL A 180 -5.50 -20.86 7.54
CA VAL A 180 -5.64 -22.25 8.00
C VAL A 180 -7.11 -22.54 8.20
N CYS A 181 -7.73 -23.12 7.17
CA CYS A 181 -9.12 -23.55 7.20
C CYS A 181 -9.18 -24.84 8.03
N LEU A 182 -9.35 -24.68 9.35
CA LEU A 182 -9.64 -25.79 10.25
C LEU A 182 -10.99 -26.40 9.84
N PRO A 183 -11.06 -27.69 9.47
CA PRO A 183 -12.33 -28.33 9.16
C PRO A 183 -13.16 -28.43 10.45
N SER A 184 -14.29 -27.73 10.48
CA SER A 184 -15.24 -27.80 11.60
C SER A 184 -15.83 -29.20 11.71
N ALA A 185 -15.79 -29.79 12.91
CA ALA A 185 -16.36 -31.10 13.16
C ALA A 185 -17.90 -31.05 13.13
N ALA A 186 -18.50 -31.87 12.26
CA ALA A 186 -19.94 -32.09 12.23
C ALA A 186 -20.23 -33.57 12.52
N THR A 187 -20.79 -33.83 13.72
CA THR A 187 -21.19 -35.16 14.18
C THR A 187 -22.62 -35.48 13.75
N SER A 188 -22.89 -36.76 13.42
CA SER A 188 -24.15 -37.51 13.71
C SER A 188 -24.95 -38.13 12.52
N THR A 189 -24.85 -39.47 12.41
CA THR A 189 -25.96 -40.43 12.69
C THR A 189 -27.08 -40.72 11.66
N MET A 190 -27.07 -41.97 11.13
CA MET A 190 -28.18 -42.80 10.54
C MET A 190 -28.86 -42.25 9.25
N GLY A 191 -29.36 -43.00 8.25
CA GLY A 191 -29.51 -44.44 7.90
C GLY A 191 -30.34 -44.51 6.58
N SER A 192 -30.69 -45.61 5.91
CA SER A 192 -30.45 -47.07 5.99
C SER A 192 -31.02 -47.76 4.70
N THR A 193 -30.99 -49.11 4.57
CA THR A 193 -31.90 -49.93 3.70
C THR A 193 -31.63 -49.88 2.15
N GLN A 194 -31.55 -50.95 1.32
CA GLN A 194 -31.77 -52.42 1.45
C GLN A 194 -30.97 -53.27 0.39
N ARG A 195 -31.22 -54.60 0.37
CA ARG A 195 -30.65 -55.70 -0.47
C ARG A 195 -31.14 -55.67 -1.95
N ALA A 196 -30.78 -56.53 -2.92
CA ALA A 196 -30.28 -57.93 -2.90
C ALA A 196 -29.68 -58.44 -4.25
N THR A 197 -29.13 -59.67 -4.26
CA THR A 197 -28.85 -60.60 -5.40
C THR A 197 -27.81 -60.15 -6.46
N ASP A 198 -27.05 -61.01 -7.16
CA ASP A 198 -27.10 -62.48 -7.30
C ASP A 198 -25.71 -63.16 -7.50
N SER A 199 -25.75 -64.49 -7.48
CA SER A 199 -24.79 -65.58 -7.31
C SER A 199 -23.68 -65.86 -8.37
N SER A 200 -22.64 -66.59 -7.90
CA SER A 200 -21.88 -67.68 -8.61
C SER A 200 -20.90 -67.32 -9.76
N GLU A 201 -19.83 -68.08 -10.09
CA GLU A 201 -19.43 -69.49 -9.81
C GLU A 201 -17.93 -69.65 -9.40
N MET A 202 -17.49 -70.90 -9.14
CA MET A 202 -16.19 -71.29 -8.57
C MET A 202 -15.65 -72.61 -9.19
N THR A 203 -14.52 -72.57 -9.92
CA THR A 203 -13.67 -73.72 -10.34
C THR A 203 -12.23 -73.21 -10.54
N SER A 204 -11.14 -73.73 -9.94
CA SER A 204 -10.49 -75.06 -10.11
C SER A 204 -9.92 -75.24 -11.54
N PHE A 205 -8.68 -75.71 -11.82
CA PHE A 205 -7.64 -76.41 -11.03
C PHE A 205 -6.25 -76.41 -11.77
N ASP A 206 -5.13 -76.61 -11.04
CA ASP A 206 -3.73 -77.04 -11.38
C ASP A 206 -3.09 -77.04 -12.80
N GLY A 207 -1.74 -76.89 -12.82
CA GLY A 207 -0.87 -77.56 -13.83
C GLY A 207 0.46 -76.91 -14.26
N HIS A 208 1.58 -77.19 -13.57
CA HIS A 208 2.99 -76.94 -13.98
C HIS A 208 3.53 -78.02 -14.96
N PRO A 209 4.78 -77.94 -15.51
CA PRO A 209 5.59 -76.79 -15.95
C PRO A 209 6.22 -77.03 -17.37
N GLU A 210 7.12 -76.14 -17.82
CA GLU A 210 7.84 -76.26 -19.10
C GLU A 210 8.85 -77.43 -19.17
N GLY A 211 9.07 -77.93 -20.40
CA GLY A 211 10.10 -78.91 -20.73
C GLY A 211 10.52 -78.84 -22.20
N LEU A 212 11.38 -77.86 -22.54
CA LEU A 212 11.86 -77.65 -23.90
C LEU A 212 12.87 -78.73 -24.32
N LYS A 213 12.69 -79.31 -25.52
CA LYS A 213 13.62 -80.28 -26.12
C LYS A 213 13.85 -80.00 -27.60
N ARG A 214 15.13 -80.12 -27.99
CA ARG A 214 15.74 -80.05 -29.33
C ARG A 214 16.11 -78.63 -29.78
#